data_AF-A0A4E0RJS2-F1
#
_entry.id   AF-A0A4E0RJS2-F1
#
_cell.length_a   1.000
_cell.length_b   1.000
_cell.length_c   1.000
_cell.angle_alpha   90.00
_cell.angle_beta   90.00
_cell.angle_gamma   90.00
#
_symmetry.space_group_name_H-M   'P 1'
#
loop_
_entity.id
_entity.type
_entity.pdbx_description
1 polymer ?
#
loop_
_entity_poly.entity_id
_entity_poly.type
_entity_poly.pdbx_seq_one_letter_code
_entity_poly.pdbx_strand_id
1 'polypeptide(L)'
;MASIHAENNLWPSQEYGQSVQNLKAAVGQQIYIAEVNFSGTHLSMTINSTAFELLAVQNFPKPNPQTGLLPHFILLDDGRGINLGRIARISINTPFNPPADKVLYRHEPLLKLLLSNEQRLTKEHISAISTALLKEVLQNAGKKRICG
;
A
#
# COMPACT_ATOMS: atom_id res chain seq x y z
N MET A 1 23.45 1.34 -5.18
CA MET A 1 22.24 0.83 -5.85
C MET A 1 22.02 -0.60 -5.36
N ALA A 2 21.21 -0.79 -4.32
CA ALA A 2 20.93 -2.13 -3.81
C ALA A 2 19.73 -2.69 -4.57
N SER A 3 20.01 -3.58 -5.54
CA SER A 3 18.98 -4.35 -6.22
C SER A 3 18.25 -5.25 -5.24
N ILE A 4 16.94 -5.09 -5.19
CA ILE A 4 15.97 -6.02 -4.62
C ILE A 4 15.82 -7.26 -5.53
N HIS A 5 16.90 -8.03 -5.72
CA HIS A 5 16.82 -9.34 -6.38
C HIS A 5 16.35 -10.40 -5.38
N ALA A 6 15.04 -10.45 -5.13
CA ALA A 6 14.35 -11.60 -4.54
C ALA A 6 13.84 -12.51 -5.67
N GLU A 7 14.74 -13.20 -6.38
CA GLU A 7 14.41 -13.91 -7.62
C GLU A 7 13.80 -15.31 -7.45
N ASN A 8 13.48 -15.76 -6.22
CA ASN A 8 12.84 -17.07 -6.00
C ASN A 8 11.43 -17.03 -5.38
N ASN A 9 10.77 -15.87 -5.36
CA ASN A 9 9.38 -15.74 -4.87
C ASN A 9 8.64 -14.58 -5.55
N LEU A 10 8.79 -14.47 -6.88
CA LEU A 10 8.17 -13.39 -7.67
C LEU A 10 6.63 -13.44 -7.64
N TRP A 11 6.04 -14.53 -7.18
CA TRP A 11 4.60 -14.73 -7.11
C TRP A 11 4.12 -14.98 -5.68
N PRO A 12 2.84 -14.72 -5.38
CA PRO A 12 2.38 -14.61 -4.01
C PRO A 12 2.50 -15.92 -3.21
N SER A 13 2.70 -15.79 -1.91
CA SER A 13 2.87 -16.90 -0.96
C SER A 13 1.62 -17.79 -0.81
N GLN A 14 1.77 -18.94 -0.16
CA GLN A 14 0.63 -19.78 0.22
C GLN A 14 -0.43 -19.02 1.04
N GLU A 15 0.01 -18.12 1.93
CA GLU A 15 -0.86 -17.23 2.73
C GLU A 15 -1.71 -16.31 1.84
N TYR A 16 -1.16 -15.84 0.72
CA TYR A 16 -1.92 -15.07 -0.26
C TYR A 16 -3.03 -15.91 -0.89
N GLY A 17 -2.72 -17.16 -1.27
CA GLY A 17 -3.71 -18.09 -1.80
C GLY A 17 -4.89 -18.28 -0.83
N GLN A 18 -4.60 -18.49 0.46
CA GLN A 18 -5.62 -18.59 1.51
C GLN A 18 -6.43 -17.29 1.63
N SER A 19 -5.76 -16.14 1.61
CA SER A 19 -6.43 -14.84 1.68
C SER A 19 -7.38 -14.62 0.50
N VAL A 20 -7.00 -15.04 -0.72
CA VAL A 20 -7.87 -14.97 -1.89
C VAL A 20 -9.10 -15.88 -1.71
N GLN A 21 -8.94 -17.07 -1.14
CA GLN A 21 -10.09 -17.94 -0.84
C GLN A 21 -11.02 -17.33 0.20
N ASN A 22 -10.46 -16.74 1.27
CA ASN A 22 -11.24 -16.02 2.28
C ASN A 22 -12.02 -14.85 1.67
N LEU A 23 -11.41 -14.09 0.76
CA LEU A 23 -12.09 -13.01 0.05
C LEU A 23 -13.20 -13.55 -0.87
N LYS A 24 -12.97 -14.64 -1.60
CA LYS A 24 -13.99 -15.27 -2.45
C LYS A 24 -15.18 -15.75 -1.63
N ALA A 25 -14.95 -16.30 -0.44
CA ALA A 25 -16.00 -16.71 0.48
C ALA A 25 -16.77 -15.51 1.09
N ALA A 26 -16.18 -14.32 1.07
CA ALA A 26 -16.77 -13.10 1.59
C ALA A 26 -17.48 -12.24 0.53
N VAL A 27 -17.61 -12.73 -0.72
CA VAL A 27 -18.39 -12.02 -1.75
C VAL A 27 -19.84 -11.86 -1.29
N GLY A 28 -20.40 -10.67 -1.48
CA GLY A 28 -21.71 -10.23 -0.97
C GLY A 28 -21.68 -9.72 0.48
N GLN A 29 -20.51 -9.69 1.14
CA GLN A 29 -20.37 -9.14 2.49
C GLN A 29 -19.82 -7.71 2.47
N GLN A 30 -20.13 -6.97 3.54
CA GLN A 30 -19.56 -5.66 3.82
C GLN A 30 -18.12 -5.79 4.35
N ILE A 31 -17.19 -5.13 3.67
CA ILE A 31 -15.76 -5.14 3.98
C ILE A 31 -15.25 -3.72 4.23
N TYR A 32 -14.18 -3.64 5.02
CA TYR A 32 -13.41 -2.42 5.27
C TYR A 32 -12.01 -2.56 4.70
N ILE A 33 -11.51 -1.48 4.09
CA ILE A 33 -10.29 -1.51 3.30
C ILE A 33 -9.30 -0.50 3.87
N ALA A 34 -8.07 -0.97 4.11
CA ALA A 34 -6.90 -0.13 4.33
C ALA A 34 -6.11 -0.05 3.01
N GLU A 35 -6.31 1.04 2.28
CA GLU A 35 -5.69 1.28 0.98
C GLU A 35 -4.34 1.96 1.13
N VAL A 36 -3.44 1.71 0.17
CA VAL A 36 -2.12 2.31 0.17
C VAL A 36 -1.90 3.18 -1.05
N ASN A 37 -1.54 4.42 -0.76
CA ASN A 37 -1.29 5.46 -1.74
C ASN A 37 0.21 5.62 -1.95
N PHE A 38 0.64 5.36 -3.18
CA PHE A 38 1.99 5.57 -3.64
C PHE A 38 2.06 6.96 -4.29
N SER A 39 2.53 7.97 -3.56
CA SER A 39 2.95 9.23 -4.17
C SER A 39 4.47 9.15 -4.41
N GLY A 40 4.98 9.72 -5.50
CA GLY A 40 6.34 9.46 -6.00
C GLY A 40 7.51 9.63 -4.99
N THR A 41 7.27 10.27 -3.85
CA THR A 41 8.24 10.42 -2.74
C THR A 41 7.74 9.86 -1.40
N HIS A 42 6.46 9.51 -1.28
CA HIS A 42 5.85 9.13 -0.01
C HIS A 42 4.83 7.99 -0.16
N LEU A 43 5.00 6.96 0.68
CA LEU A 43 4.01 5.91 0.86
C LEU A 43 3.12 6.27 2.05
N SER A 44 1.82 6.32 1.83
CA SER A 44 0.83 6.55 2.90
C SER A 44 -0.27 5.51 2.86
N MET A 45 -0.91 5.27 4.00
CA MET A 45 -2.05 4.37 4.12
C MET A 45 -3.30 5.17 4.50
N THR A 46 -4.40 4.89 3.82
CA THR A 46 -5.71 5.46 4.13
C THR A 46 -6.61 4.33 4.61
N ILE A 47 -7.07 4.44 5.86
CA ILE A 47 -8.07 3.54 6.41
C ILE A 47 -9.39 4.31 6.42
N ASN A 48 -10.36 3.84 5.62
CA ASN A 48 -11.70 4.40 5.62
C ASN A 48 -12.60 3.61 6.59
N SER A 49 -13.46 4.31 7.33
CA SER A 49 -14.51 3.69 8.13
C SER A 49 -15.76 3.35 7.32
N THR A 50 -15.82 3.73 6.05
CA THR A 50 -16.87 3.30 5.12
C THR A 50 -16.74 1.81 4.84
N ALA A 51 -17.84 1.09 5.02
CA ALA A 51 -17.99 -0.28 4.55
C ALA A 51 -18.38 -0.29 3.07
N PHE A 52 -17.83 -1.22 2.32
CA PHE A 52 -18.16 -1.46 0.92
C PHE A 52 -18.61 -2.90 0.74
N GLU A 53 -19.60 -3.16 -0.11
CA GLU A 53 -19.94 -4.53 -0.48
C GLU A 53 -18.87 -5.11 -1.42
N LEU A 54 -18.34 -6.28 -1.07
CA LEU A 54 -17.43 -7.03 -1.95
C LEU A 54 -18.23 -7.75 -3.04
N LEU A 55 -18.26 -7.19 -4.24
CA LEU A 55 -19.01 -7.78 -5.36
C LEU A 55 -18.29 -8.95 -6.02
N ALA A 56 -16.96 -8.91 -6.12
CA ALA A 56 -16.20 -10.00 -6.73
C ALA A 56 -14.71 -9.98 -6.37
N VAL A 57 -14.07 -11.13 -6.53
CA VAL A 57 -12.61 -11.29 -6.55
C VAL A 57 -12.23 -11.92 -7.88
N GLN A 58 -11.49 -11.20 -8.71
CA GLN A 58 -11.22 -11.57 -10.09
C GLN A 58 -9.73 -11.59 -10.40
N ASN A 59 -9.35 -12.33 -11.44
CA ASN A 59 -7.98 -12.34 -11.94
C ASN A 59 -7.68 -10.97 -12.57
N PHE A 60 -6.55 -10.37 -12.17
CA PHE A 60 -6.06 -9.16 -12.80
C PHE A 60 -5.44 -9.53 -14.16
N PRO A 61 -5.75 -8.81 -15.26
CA PRO A 61 -5.39 -9.25 -16.62
C PRO A 61 -3.88 -9.19 -16.92
N LYS A 62 -3.14 -8.29 -16.24
CA LYS A 62 -1.70 -8.08 -16.47
C LYS A 62 -0.97 -7.96 -15.14
N PRO A 63 -0.89 -9.03 -14.35
CA PRO A 63 -0.15 -9.01 -13.10
C PRO A 63 1.33 -8.75 -13.37
N ASN A 64 1.95 -7.96 -12.51
CA ASN A 64 3.37 -7.63 -12.63
C ASN A 64 3.95 -7.37 -11.23
N PRO A 65 4.66 -8.35 -10.65
CA PRO A 65 5.20 -8.24 -9.30
C PRO A 65 6.25 -7.14 -9.15
N GLN A 66 7.00 -6.80 -10.20
CA GLN A 66 7.98 -5.71 -10.17
C GLN A 66 7.32 -4.34 -9.97
N THR A 67 6.06 -4.20 -10.40
CA THR A 67 5.26 -2.98 -10.25
C THR A 67 4.30 -3.02 -9.05
N GLY A 68 4.34 -4.12 -8.28
CA GLY A 68 3.40 -4.38 -7.19
C GLY A 68 1.98 -4.70 -7.64
N LEU A 69 1.77 -5.11 -8.90
CA LEU A 69 0.46 -5.55 -9.39
C LEU A 69 0.29 -7.04 -9.15
N LEU A 70 -0.56 -7.39 -8.19
CA LEU A 70 -0.83 -8.76 -7.81
C LEU A 70 -1.82 -9.45 -8.76
N PRO A 71 -1.93 -10.80 -8.70
CA PRO A 71 -2.73 -11.59 -9.63
C PRO A 71 -4.24 -11.41 -9.53
N HIS A 72 -4.73 -10.77 -8.48
CA HIS A 72 -6.15 -10.56 -8.25
C HIS A 72 -6.48 -9.11 -7.91
N PHE A 73 -7.71 -8.74 -8.22
CA PHE A 73 -8.32 -7.48 -7.79
C PHE A 73 -9.73 -7.75 -7.24
N ILE A 74 -10.23 -6.82 -6.43
CA ILE A 74 -11.59 -6.84 -5.90
C ILE A 74 -12.46 -5.83 -6.65
N LEU A 75 -13.75 -6.12 -6.73
CA LEU A 75 -14.79 -5.19 -7.20
C LEU A 75 -15.68 -4.78 -6.04
N LEU A 76 -16.00 -3.49 -5.96
CA LEU A 76 -16.82 -2.89 -4.92
C LEU A 76 -18.14 -2.35 -5.50
N ASP A 77 -19.14 -2.19 -4.64
CA ASP A 77 -20.46 -1.63 -4.94
C ASP A 77 -20.45 -0.18 -5.44
N ASP A 78 -19.42 0.60 -5.07
CA ASP A 78 -19.19 1.95 -5.59
C ASP A 78 -18.61 1.99 -7.03
N GLY A 79 -18.48 0.83 -7.66
CA GLY A 79 -17.98 0.66 -9.03
C GLY A 79 -16.46 0.60 -9.14
N ARG A 80 -15.71 0.65 -8.04
CA ARG A 80 -14.25 0.59 -8.06
C ARG A 80 -13.74 -0.84 -8.20
N GLY A 81 -12.65 -0.98 -8.96
CA GLY A 81 -11.81 -2.17 -9.00
C GLY A 81 -10.43 -1.90 -8.42
N ILE A 82 -10.04 -2.61 -7.36
CA ILE A 82 -8.77 -2.36 -6.66
C ILE A 82 -7.89 -3.61 -6.69
N ASN A 83 -6.69 -3.49 -7.26
CA ASN A 83 -5.71 -4.58 -7.24
C ASN A 83 -5.24 -4.87 -5.80
N LEU A 84 -5.16 -6.15 -5.42
CA LEU A 84 -4.78 -6.53 -4.05
C LEU A 84 -3.39 -5.98 -3.65
N GLY A 85 -2.50 -5.74 -4.60
CA GLY A 85 -1.19 -5.13 -4.36
C GLY A 85 -1.23 -3.65 -3.96
N ARG A 86 -2.42 -3.02 -3.97
CA ARG A 86 -2.65 -1.64 -3.49
C ARG A 86 -3.37 -1.60 -2.15
N ILE A 87 -3.61 -2.76 -1.54
CA ILE A 87 -4.36 -2.89 -0.29
C ILE A 87 -3.42 -3.45 0.77
N ALA A 88 -3.35 -2.81 1.93
CA ALA A 88 -2.60 -3.32 3.07
C ALA A 88 -3.39 -4.37 3.85
N ARG A 89 -4.70 -4.15 4.02
CA ARG A 89 -5.59 -5.02 4.79
C ARG A 89 -7.03 -4.92 4.29
N ILE A 90 -7.73 -6.05 4.32
CA ILE A 90 -9.20 -6.12 4.21
C ILE A 90 -9.73 -6.82 5.45
N SER A 91 -10.73 -6.23 6.10
CA SER A 91 -11.39 -6.81 7.27
C SER A 91 -12.91 -6.75 7.18
N ILE A 92 -13.58 -7.60 7.94
CA ILE A 92 -15.03 -7.60 8.13
C ILE A 92 -15.39 -7.07 9.52
N ASN A 93 -16.61 -6.55 9.64
CA ASN A 93 -17.23 -6.02 10.86
C ASN A 93 -16.56 -4.81 11.53
N THR A 94 -15.23 -4.65 11.45
CA THR A 94 -14.52 -3.51 12.02
C THR A 94 -13.45 -2.95 11.07
N PRO A 95 -13.41 -1.62 10.87
CA PRO A 95 -12.39 -0.96 10.06
C PRO A 95 -11.06 -0.79 10.79
N PHE A 96 -11.10 -0.52 12.10
CA PHE A 96 -9.93 -0.18 12.90
C PHE A 96 -9.57 -1.32 13.84
N ASN A 97 -8.28 -1.65 13.90
CA ASN A 97 -7.72 -2.71 14.75
C ASN A 97 -8.54 -4.03 14.79
N PRO A 98 -8.83 -4.66 13.62
CA PRO A 98 -9.59 -5.90 13.58
C PRO A 98 -8.84 -7.04 14.29
N PRO A 99 -9.56 -7.90 15.03
CA PRO A 99 -8.99 -9.15 15.51
C PRO A 99 -8.64 -10.06 14.33
N ALA A 100 -7.72 -11.00 14.54
CA ALA A 100 -7.13 -11.79 13.46
C ALA A 100 -8.15 -12.62 12.67
N ASP A 101 -9.21 -13.11 13.31
CA ASP A 101 -10.31 -13.87 12.71
C ASP A 101 -11.23 -13.03 11.81
N LYS A 102 -11.12 -11.70 11.88
CA LYS A 102 -11.88 -10.76 11.04
C LYS A 102 -11.05 -10.16 9.92
N VAL A 103 -9.78 -10.56 9.77
CA VAL A 103 -8.91 -10.12 8.68
C VAL A 103 -9.00 -11.15 7.54
N LEU A 104 -9.57 -10.73 6.40
CA LEU A 104 -9.70 -11.57 5.22
C LEU A 104 -8.43 -11.59 4.37
N TYR A 105 -7.73 -10.46 4.33
CA TYR A 105 -6.53 -10.27 3.52
C TYR A 105 -5.55 -9.35 4.23
N ARG A 106 -4.26 -9.67 4.12
CA ARG A 106 -3.17 -8.84 4.62
C ARG A 106 -1.98 -8.89 3.67
N HIS A 107 -1.41 -7.73 3.37
CA HIS A 107 -0.20 -7.61 2.57
C HIS A 107 1.02 -7.30 3.43
N GLU A 108 1.65 -8.33 4.00
CA GLU A 108 2.79 -8.20 4.91
C GLU A 108 3.98 -7.39 4.35
N PRO A 109 4.47 -7.63 3.12
CA PRO A 109 5.55 -6.81 2.56
C PRO A 109 5.26 -5.31 2.54
N LEU A 110 4.01 -4.95 2.26
CA LEU A 110 3.57 -3.59 2.06
C LEU A 110 3.35 -2.88 3.41
N LEU A 111 2.82 -3.61 4.40
CA LEU A 111 2.76 -3.16 5.80
C LEU A 111 4.15 -2.92 6.40
N LYS A 112 5.11 -3.83 6.18
CA LYS A 112 6.50 -3.64 6.65
C LYS A 112 7.15 -2.40 6.03
N LEU A 113 6.86 -2.12 4.76
CA LEU A 113 7.39 -0.93 4.08
C LEU A 113 6.78 0.36 4.65
N LEU A 114 5.48 0.36 4.98
CA LEU A 114 4.82 1.48 5.69
C LEU A 114 5.45 1.74 7.07
N LEU A 115 5.58 0.69 7.89
CA LEU A 115 6.13 0.79 9.25
C LEU A 115 7.61 1.24 9.24
N SER A 116 8.38 0.74 8.28
CA SER A 116 9.78 1.15 8.09
C SER A 116 9.89 2.61 7.67
N ASN A 117 8.88 3.16 7.00
CA ASN A 117 8.84 4.57 6.61
C ASN A 117 8.41 5.47 7.78
N GLU A 118 7.49 5.02 8.63
CA GLU A 118 7.14 5.75 9.87
C GLU A 118 8.32 5.82 10.84
N GLN A 119 9.12 4.75 10.94
CA GLN A 119 10.36 4.75 11.72
C GLN A 119 11.42 5.71 11.18
N ARG A 120 11.31 6.16 9.92
CA ARG A 120 12.17 7.22 9.35
C ARG A 120 11.68 8.62 9.68
N LEU A 121 10.59 8.81 10.42
CA LEU A 121 10.12 10.13 10.87
C LEU A 121 10.64 10.48 12.28
N THR A 122 11.83 10.01 12.66
CA THR A 122 12.49 10.50 13.87
C THR A 122 12.91 11.96 13.71
N LYS A 123 13.09 12.67 14.82
CA LYS A 123 13.55 14.08 14.81
C LYS A 123 14.84 14.25 14.00
N GLU A 124 15.74 13.28 14.07
CA GLU A 124 17.03 13.29 13.40
C GLU A 124 16.85 13.22 11.87
N HIS A 125 15.93 12.37 11.39
CA HIS A 125 15.63 12.25 9.97
C HIS A 125 14.88 13.47 9.43
N ILE A 126 13.91 13.99 10.18
CA ILE A 126 13.19 15.22 9.82
C ILE A 126 14.18 16.38 9.72
N SER A 127 15.09 16.50 10.68
CA SER A 127 16.15 17.52 10.67
C SER A 127 17.06 17.38 9.45
N ALA A 128 17.48 16.17 9.11
CA ALA A 128 18.32 15.88 7.95
C ALA A 128 17.63 16.26 6.63
N ILE A 129 16.35 15.89 6.45
CA ILE A 129 15.57 16.21 5.25
C ILE A 129 15.30 17.72 5.16
N SER A 130 14.90 18.35 6.26
CA SER A 130 14.63 19.79 6.34
C SER A 130 15.89 20.60 5.97
N THR A 131 17.05 20.18 6.48
CA THR A 131 18.34 20.82 6.18
C THR A 131 18.73 20.64 4.71
N ALA A 132 18.49 19.45 4.14
CA ALA A 132 18.79 19.17 2.74
C ALA A 132 17.92 20.01 1.79
N LEU A 133 16.60 20.08 2.04
CA LEU A 133 15.67 20.89 1.25
C LEU A 133 15.97 22.39 1.38
N LEU A 134 16.27 22.87 2.60
CA LEU A 134 16.66 24.26 2.82
C LEU A 134 17.95 24.61 2.05
N LYS A 135 18.93 23.71 2.04
CA LYS A 135 20.18 23.88 1.30
C LYS A 135 19.92 23.99 -0.20
N GLU A 136 19.05 23.17 -0.76
CA GLU A 136 18.68 23.23 -2.17
C GLU A 136 17.98 24.55 -2.54
N VAL A 137 17.02 25.00 -1.72
CA VAL A 137 16.34 26.29 -1.91
C VAL A 137 17.33 27.46 -1.86
N LEU A 138 18.26 27.46 -0.90
CA LEU A 138 19.28 28.50 -0.78
C LEU A 138 20.27 28.49 -1.94
N GLN A 139 20.67 27.31 -2.44
CA GLN A 139 21.52 27.18 -3.61
C GLN A 139 20.83 27.68 -4.88
N ASN A 140 19.55 27.36 -5.05
CA ASN A 140 18.75 27.85 -6.18
C ASN A 140 18.50 29.37 -6.09
N ALA A 141 18.29 29.92 -4.89
CA ALA A 141 18.19 31.35 -4.67
C ALA A 141 19.50 32.11 -4.94
N GLY A 142 20.65 31.51 -4.58
CA GLY A 142 21.97 32.05 -4.89
C GLY A 142 22.26 32.05 -6.39
N LYS A 143 21.90 30.97 -7.09
CA LYS A 143 22.09 30.84 -8.55
C LYS A 143 21.29 31.88 -9.35
N LYS A 144 20.10 32.26 -8.86
CA LYS A 144 19.23 33.27 -9.50
C LYS A 144 19.75 34.71 -9.32
N ARG A 145 20.60 34.98 -8.33
CA ARG A 145 21.21 36.31 -8.10
C ARG A 145 22.48 36.58 -8.91
N ILE A 146 23.07 35.56 -9.54
CA ILE A 146 24.34 35.68 -10.28
C ILE A 146 24.11 35.87 -11.80
N CYS A 147 22.84 35.83 -12.25
CA CYS A 147 22.46 36.02 -13.66
C CYS A 147 21.45 37.16 -13.86
N GLY A 148 21.43 38.15 -12.96
CA GLY A 148 20.64 39.38 -13.09
C GLY A 148 21.54 40.58 -13.26
#